data_AF-A0A1C5RFB3-F1
#
_entry.id   AF-A0A1C5RFB3-F1
#
_cell.length_a   1.000
_cell.length_b   1.000
_cell.length_c   1.000
_cell.angle_alpha   90.00
_cell.angle_beta   90.00
_cell.angle_gamma   90.00
#
_symmetry.space_group_name_H-M   'P 1'
#
loop_
_entity.id
_entity.type
_entity.pdbx_description
1 polymer ?
#
loop_
_entity_poly.entity_id
_entity_poly.type
_entity_poly.pdbx_seq_one_letter_code
_entity_poly.pdbx_strand_id
1 'polypeptide(L)'
;MILENGTYVEDHDHVIMHQAMPLEEVKKVVHWCQERNLAFYLETNSGVYCNDQMIKDGPAVMIKYGQGKGADLSNATEKAKSFIDSFTLIHGDEFYREDVNKIDFIIRDDQDHLDAITAFPHLAHNTWGDKGDLALFSDLGPTGINKKTCH
;
A
#
# COMPACT_ATOMS: atom_id res chain seq x y z
N MET A 1 25.63 -0.74 -1.65
CA MET A 1 24.77 -1.20 -2.77
C MET A 1 23.40 -0.60 -2.49
N ILE A 2 23.03 0.44 -3.24
CA ILE A 2 21.78 1.18 -3.03
C ILE A 2 20.73 0.50 -3.90
N LEU A 3 19.73 -0.11 -3.27
CA LEU A 3 18.54 -0.57 -3.97
C LEU A 3 17.64 0.65 -4.18
N GLU A 4 17.12 0.76 -5.40
CA GLU A 4 16.30 1.86 -5.91
C GLU A 4 14.87 1.81 -5.36
N ASN A 5 14.75 1.88 -4.03
CA ASN A 5 13.56 2.23 -3.25
C ASN A 5 14.04 2.40 -1.81
N GLY A 6 13.99 3.63 -1.29
CA GLY A 6 14.62 4.08 -0.06
C GLY A 6 14.11 3.43 1.24
N THR A 7 14.34 2.13 1.40
CA THR A 7 14.12 1.36 2.62
C THR A 7 15.45 0.77 3.06
N TYR A 8 16.32 1.64 3.58
CA TYR A 8 17.21 1.44 4.73
C TYR A 8 18.33 2.49 4.65
N VAL A 9 18.33 3.41 5.61
CA VAL A 9 19.50 4.21 5.97
C VAL A 9 19.72 3.96 7.45
N GLU A 10 20.72 3.16 7.80
CA GLU A 10 21.31 3.20 9.13
C GLU A 10 22.17 4.46 9.21
N ASP A 11 21.67 5.47 9.91
CA ASP A 11 22.48 6.56 10.44
C ASP A 11 22.28 6.57 11.96
N HIS A 12 23.32 6.15 12.68
CA HIS A 12 23.52 6.33 14.12
C HIS A 12 22.31 6.11 15.05
N ASP A 13 22.02 4.86 15.39
CA ASP A 13 21.26 4.45 16.60
C ASP A 13 19.87 5.10 16.83
N HIS A 14 19.28 5.72 15.81
CA HIS A 14 17.89 6.17 15.85
C HIS A 14 17.06 5.35 14.88
N VAL A 15 16.39 4.33 15.42
CA VAL A 15 15.19 3.77 14.79
C VAL A 15 14.22 4.93 14.61
N ILE A 16 14.04 5.42 13.38
CA ILE A 16 12.91 6.29 13.04
C ILE A 16 11.67 5.48 13.39
N MET A 17 10.97 5.90 14.44
CA MET A 17 9.86 5.18 15.06
C MET A 17 8.86 4.70 13.98
N HIS A 18 8.95 3.43 13.58
CA HIS A 18 7.91 2.75 12.82
C HIS A 18 6.73 2.58 13.77
N GLN A 19 5.87 3.58 13.82
CA GLN A 19 4.64 3.48 14.58
C GLN A 19 3.72 2.56 13.78
N ALA A 20 3.56 1.32 14.24
CA ALA A 20 2.57 0.42 13.68
C ALA A 20 1.16 0.99 13.92
N MET A 21 0.24 0.69 13.02
CA MET A 21 -1.18 0.96 13.20
C MET A 21 -1.71 0.14 14.38
N PRO A 22 -2.56 0.72 15.26
CA PRO A 22 -3.24 -0.05 16.29
C PRO A 22 -4.02 -1.22 15.67
N LEU A 23 -3.97 -2.40 16.29
CA LEU A 23 -4.63 -3.61 15.78
C LEU A 23 -6.13 -3.40 15.50
N GLU A 24 -6.82 -2.65 16.35
CA GLU A 24 -8.23 -2.34 16.15
C GLU A 24 -8.49 -1.49 14.90
N GLU A 25 -7.55 -0.61 14.52
CA GLU A 25 -7.64 0.14 13.27
C GLU A 25 -7.34 -0.75 12.06
N VAL A 26 -6.34 -1.63 12.17
CA VAL A 26 -6.07 -2.64 11.13
C VAL A 26 -7.31 -3.47 10.84
N LYS A 27 -7.98 -3.99 11.89
CA LYS A 27 -9.22 -4.77 11.75
C LYS A 27 -10.31 -3.99 11.03
N LYS A 28 -10.55 -2.73 11.42
CA LYS A 28 -11.59 -1.89 10.80
C LYS A 28 -11.30 -1.61 9.34
N VAL A 29 -10.06 -1.27 8.99
CA VAL A 29 -9.67 -0.98 7.60
C VAL A 29 -9.74 -2.25 6.74
N VAL A 30 -9.21 -3.37 7.22
CA VAL A 30 -9.30 -4.67 6.53
C VAL A 30 -10.75 -5.04 6.27
N HIS A 31 -11.60 -4.95 7.29
CA HIS A 31 -13.03 -5.25 7.16
C HIS A 31 -13.72 -4.33 6.14
N TRP A 32 -13.46 -3.02 6.22
CA TRP A 32 -14.01 -2.03 5.30
C TRP A 32 -13.61 -2.30 3.83
N CYS A 33 -12.36 -2.68 3.58
CA CYS A 33 -11.87 -3.08 2.26
C CYS A 33 -12.56 -4.36 1.77
N GLN A 34 -12.72 -5.36 2.65
CA GLN A 34 -13.36 -6.63 2.31
C GLN A 34 -14.85 -6.45 1.97
N GLU A 35 -15.59 -5.65 2.73
CA GLU A 35 -17.01 -5.35 2.46
C GLU A 35 -17.22 -4.68 1.09
N ARG A 36 -16.23 -3.91 0.62
CA ARG A 36 -16.25 -3.21 -0.67
C ARG A 36 -15.62 -3.99 -1.82
N ASN A 37 -15.15 -5.20 -1.53
CA ASN A 37 -14.39 -6.04 -2.47
C ASN A 37 -13.21 -5.29 -3.09
N LEU A 38 -12.46 -4.54 -2.27
CA LEU A 38 -11.25 -3.84 -2.71
C LEU A 38 -10.05 -4.78 -2.75
N ALA A 39 -9.17 -4.58 -3.74
CA ALA A 39 -7.84 -5.15 -3.76
C ALA A 39 -6.96 -4.37 -2.79
N PHE A 40 -6.40 -5.03 -1.77
CA PHE A 40 -5.55 -4.39 -0.77
C PHE A 40 -4.36 -5.25 -0.36
N TYR A 41 -3.34 -4.60 0.20
CA TYR A 41 -2.23 -5.25 0.87
C TYR A 41 -1.83 -4.51 2.16
N LEU A 42 -1.28 -5.25 3.10
CA LEU A 42 -0.67 -4.78 4.34
C LEU A 42 0.83 -4.68 4.14
N GLU A 43 1.41 -3.50 4.37
CA GLU A 43 2.85 -3.37 4.50
C GLU A 43 3.21 -3.48 5.99
N THR A 44 3.98 -4.49 6.34
CA THR A 44 4.34 -4.79 7.72
C THR A 44 5.85 -4.87 7.87
N ASN A 45 6.34 -4.94 9.11
CA ASN A 45 7.76 -5.16 9.37
C ASN A 45 8.23 -6.57 8.97
N SER A 46 7.31 -7.53 8.86
CA SER A 46 7.60 -8.93 8.54
C SER A 46 7.40 -9.29 7.06
N GLY A 47 6.79 -8.41 6.27
CA GLY A 47 6.59 -8.61 4.84
C GLY A 47 5.42 -7.81 4.29
N VAL A 48 5.03 -8.14 3.06
CA VAL A 48 3.86 -7.55 2.41
C VAL A 48 2.83 -8.65 2.18
N TYR A 49 1.61 -8.43 2.66
CA TYR A 49 0.55 -9.42 2.66
C TYR A 49 -0.67 -8.92 1.93
N CYS A 50 -1.29 -9.70 1.06
CA CYS A 50 -2.40 -9.23 0.22
C CYS A 50 -3.61 -10.17 0.23
N ASN A 51 -4.74 -9.66 -0.25
CA ASN A 51 -5.95 -10.45 -0.45
C ASN A 51 -6.06 -11.03 -1.87
N ASP A 52 -7.01 -11.94 -2.06
CA ASP A 52 -7.27 -12.59 -3.36
C ASP A 52 -7.55 -11.57 -4.48
N GLN A 53 -8.19 -10.45 -4.15
CA GLN A 53 -8.53 -9.44 -5.15
C GLN A 53 -7.27 -8.71 -5.65
N MET A 54 -6.25 -8.53 -4.81
CA MET A 54 -4.96 -7.98 -5.24
C MET A 54 -4.23 -8.88 -6.24
N ILE A 55 -4.32 -10.20 -6.10
CA ILE A 55 -3.73 -11.14 -7.08
C ILE A 55 -4.41 -10.99 -8.46
N LYS A 56 -5.71 -10.67 -8.48
CA LYS A 56 -6.50 -10.52 -9.71
C LYS A 56 -6.32 -9.16 -10.36
N ASP A 57 -6.45 -8.09 -9.59
CA ASP A 57 -6.52 -6.71 -10.10
C ASP A 57 -5.16 -6.02 -10.13
N GLY A 58 -4.29 -6.36 -9.19
CA GLY A 58 -2.97 -5.77 -9.00
C GLY A 58 -2.09 -5.78 -10.27
N PRO A 59 -1.99 -6.89 -11.03
CA PRO A 59 -1.18 -6.91 -12.25
C PRO A 59 -1.60 -5.83 -13.26
N ALA A 60 -2.90 -5.67 -13.51
CA ALA A 60 -3.40 -4.72 -14.48
C ALA A 60 -3.12 -3.27 -14.06
N VAL A 61 -3.26 -2.97 -12.77
CA VAL A 61 -2.98 -1.65 -12.20
C VAL A 61 -1.48 -1.34 -12.25
N MET A 62 -0.62 -2.31 -11.92
CA MET A 62 0.83 -2.13 -11.95
C MET A 62 1.39 -2.03 -13.37
N ILE A 63 0.76 -2.67 -14.36
CA ILE A 63 1.09 -2.44 -15.78
C ILE A 63 0.82 -0.99 -16.15
N LYS A 64 -0.36 -0.45 -15.81
CA LYS A 64 -0.70 0.97 -16.05
C LYS A 64 0.31 1.90 -15.40
N TYR A 65 0.70 1.62 -14.16
CA TYR A 65 1.73 2.38 -13.45
C TYR A 65 3.08 2.35 -14.19
N GLY A 66 3.55 1.17 -14.59
CA GLY A 66 4.79 1.01 -15.34
C GLY A 66 4.78 1.75 -16.67
N GLN A 67 3.69 1.65 -17.43
CA GLN A 67 3.50 2.38 -18.69
C GLN A 67 3.42 3.89 -18.48
N GLY A 68 2.78 4.35 -17.39
CA GLY A 68 2.81 5.74 -16.97
C GLY A 68 4.24 6.24 -16.78
N LYS A 69 5.10 5.45 -16.14
CA LYS A 69 6.54 5.76 -16.01
C LYS A 69 7.35 5.66 -17.30
N GLY A 70 6.73 5.30 -18.43
CA GLY A 70 7.37 5.23 -19.74
C GLY A 70 7.97 3.87 -20.07
N ALA A 71 7.68 2.82 -19.29
CA ALA A 71 8.06 1.46 -19.64
C ALA A 71 7.22 0.95 -20.84
N ASP A 72 7.83 0.14 -21.70
CA ASP A 72 7.08 -0.62 -22.69
C ASP A 72 6.19 -1.69 -22.01
N LEU A 73 5.24 -2.25 -22.77
CA LEU A 73 4.29 -3.23 -22.23
C LEU A 73 4.96 -4.49 -21.67
N SER A 74 6.03 -4.97 -22.29
CA SER A 74 6.71 -6.19 -21.84
C SER A 74 7.38 -5.97 -20.48
N ASN A 75 8.15 -4.90 -20.37
CA ASN A 75 8.82 -4.49 -19.13
C ASN A 75 7.80 -4.17 -18.02
N ALA A 76 6.73 -3.45 -18.36
CA ALA A 76 5.65 -3.15 -17.40
C ALA A 76 4.96 -4.42 -16.89
N THR A 77 4.73 -5.41 -17.77
CA THR A 77 4.11 -6.69 -17.40
C THR A 77 5.02 -7.52 -16.50
N GLU A 78 6.32 -7.59 -16.81
CA GLU A 78 7.29 -8.30 -15.99
C GLU A 78 7.43 -7.68 -14.59
N LYS A 79 7.52 -6.34 -14.51
CA LYS A 79 7.56 -5.63 -13.23
C LYS A 79 6.28 -5.78 -12.43
N ALA A 80 5.12 -5.71 -13.08
CA ALA A 80 3.83 -5.93 -12.43
C ALA A 80 3.75 -7.34 -11.84
N LYS A 81 4.18 -8.36 -12.58
CA LYS A 81 4.27 -9.73 -12.07
C LYS A 81 5.21 -9.83 -10.87
N SER A 82 6.43 -9.30 -10.98
CA SER A 82 7.40 -9.33 -9.87
C SER A 82 6.89 -8.60 -8.62
N PHE A 83 6.10 -7.54 -8.78
CA PHE A 83 5.49 -6.83 -7.67
C PHE A 83 4.45 -7.69 -6.95
N ILE A 84 3.53 -8.31 -7.70
CA ILE A 84 2.49 -9.18 -7.12
C ILE A 84 3.09 -10.48 -6.56
N ASP A 85 4.08 -11.06 -7.22
CA ASP A 85 4.80 -12.26 -6.75
C ASP A 85 5.60 -11.99 -5.46
N SER A 86 5.90 -10.72 -5.13
CA SER A 86 6.55 -10.35 -3.86
C SER A 86 5.59 -10.35 -2.67
N PHE A 87 4.28 -10.45 -2.91
CA PHE A 87 3.27 -10.41 -1.86
C PHE A 87 2.92 -11.82 -1.39
N THR A 88 2.70 -11.95 -0.09
CA THR A 88 2.19 -13.19 0.50
C THR A 88 0.66 -13.13 0.56
N LEU A 89 -0.01 -14.03 -0.16
CA LEU A 89 -1.46 -14.20 -0.06
C LEU A 89 -1.81 -14.78 1.32
N ILE A 90 -2.75 -14.15 2.03
CA ILE A 90 -3.25 -14.60 3.34
C ILE A 90 -4.78 -14.47 3.39
N HIS A 91 -5.42 -15.13 4.36
CA HIS A 91 -6.88 -15.17 4.45
C HIS A 91 -7.41 -15.00 5.88
N GLY A 92 -8.68 -14.58 5.98
CA GLY A 92 -9.41 -14.52 7.26
C GLY A 92 -8.68 -13.69 8.32
N ASP A 93 -8.50 -14.27 9.50
CA ASP A 93 -7.94 -13.55 10.65
C ASP A 93 -6.42 -13.31 10.55
N GLU A 94 -5.74 -13.88 9.53
CA GLU A 94 -4.31 -13.64 9.29
C GLU A 94 -4.01 -12.15 8.98
N PHE A 95 -5.01 -11.39 8.55
CA PHE A 95 -4.89 -9.94 8.33
C PHE A 95 -4.82 -9.14 9.64
N TYR A 96 -5.21 -9.71 10.79
CA TYR A 96 -5.25 -9.00 12.07
C TYR A 96 -3.89 -9.03 12.76
N ARG A 97 -3.01 -8.14 12.31
CA ARG A 97 -1.62 -8.10 12.75
C ARG A 97 -1.30 -6.82 13.50
N GLU A 98 -0.42 -6.92 14.49
CA GLU A 98 0.05 -5.77 15.29
C GLU A 98 1.25 -5.05 14.66
N ASP A 99 1.84 -5.62 13.60
CA ASP A 99 3.06 -5.12 12.95
C ASP A 99 2.79 -4.37 11.63
N VAL A 100 1.53 -4.01 11.36
CA VAL A 100 1.12 -3.28 10.14
C VAL A 100 1.58 -1.83 10.23
N ASN A 101 2.39 -1.40 9.27
CA ASN A 101 2.86 -0.02 9.16
C ASN A 101 1.86 0.84 8.38
N LYS A 102 1.28 0.27 7.31
CA LYS A 102 0.24 0.90 6.49
C LYS A 102 -0.55 -0.14 5.70
N ILE A 103 -1.69 0.29 5.19
CA ILE A 103 -2.57 -0.50 4.33
C ILE A 103 -2.77 0.26 3.03
N ASP A 104 -2.42 -0.37 1.92
CA ASP A 104 -2.63 0.18 0.58
C ASP A 104 -3.78 -0.56 -0.11
N PHE A 105 -4.65 0.16 -0.82
CA PHE A 105 -5.68 -0.45 -1.65
C PHE A 105 -5.78 0.23 -3.02
N ILE A 106 -6.20 -0.54 -4.02
CA ILE A 106 -6.42 -0.04 -5.38
C ILE A 106 -7.66 0.86 -5.40
N ILE A 107 -7.50 2.05 -5.97
CA ILE A 107 -8.58 3.00 -6.22
C ILE A 107 -9.25 2.62 -7.55
N ARG A 108 -10.56 2.34 -7.52
CA ARG A 108 -11.33 2.08 -8.76
C ARG A 108 -11.87 3.37 -9.36
N ASP A 109 -12.24 4.31 -8.49
CA ASP A 109 -12.65 5.68 -8.79
C ASP A 109 -12.28 6.60 -7.62
N ASP A 110 -12.34 7.92 -7.82
CA ASP A 110 -11.99 8.90 -6.78
C ASP A 110 -12.81 8.77 -5.49
N GLN A 111 -14.01 8.17 -5.57
CA GLN A 111 -14.89 8.01 -4.41
C GLN A 111 -14.33 6.99 -3.42
N ASP A 112 -13.62 5.95 -3.87
CA ASP A 112 -12.98 4.98 -2.97
C ASP A 112 -12.01 5.68 -1.98
N HIS A 113 -11.24 6.68 -2.46
CA HIS A 113 -10.33 7.45 -1.60
C HIS A 113 -11.10 8.42 -0.67
N LEU A 114 -12.10 9.13 -1.20
CA LEU A 114 -12.91 10.06 -0.41
C LEU A 114 -13.72 9.34 0.69
N ASP A 115 -14.21 8.14 0.40
CA ASP A 115 -14.91 7.30 1.36
C ASP A 115 -13.97 6.81 2.45
N ALA A 116 -12.71 6.50 2.12
CA ALA A 116 -11.71 6.13 3.13
C ALA A 116 -11.37 7.31 4.05
N ILE A 117 -11.23 8.53 3.52
CA ILE A 117 -11.05 9.74 4.34
C ILE A 117 -12.24 9.92 5.30
N THR A 118 -13.45 9.69 4.79
CA THR A 118 -14.68 9.83 5.60
C THR A 118 -14.79 8.75 6.68
N ALA A 119 -14.41 7.51 6.36
CA ALA A 119 -14.49 6.37 7.28
C ALA A 119 -13.39 6.38 8.34
N PHE A 120 -12.20 6.89 7.99
CA PHE A 120 -11.01 6.87 8.85
C PHE A 120 -10.33 8.25 8.93
N PRO A 121 -11.04 9.31 9.35
CA PRO A 121 -10.53 10.68 9.31
C PRO A 121 -9.31 10.92 10.23
N HIS A 122 -9.10 10.02 11.19
CA HIS A 122 -7.97 10.03 12.12
C HIS A 122 -6.74 9.25 11.64
N LEU A 123 -6.79 8.63 10.45
CA LEU A 123 -5.62 8.03 9.81
C LEU A 123 -4.97 9.03 8.84
N ALA A 124 -3.68 8.82 8.56
CA ALA A 124 -3.02 9.51 7.46
C ALA A 124 -3.49 8.90 6.14
N HIS A 125 -3.78 9.75 5.16
CA HIS A 125 -4.21 9.37 3.82
C HIS A 125 -3.24 9.93 2.80
N ASN A 126 -2.67 9.08 1.95
CA ASN A 126 -1.99 9.53 0.73
C ASN A 126 -2.43 8.70 -0.45
N THR A 127 -2.00 9.12 -1.64
CA THR A 127 -2.25 8.43 -2.89
C THR A 127 -0.97 8.30 -3.69
N TRP A 128 -0.84 7.23 -4.48
CA TRP A 128 0.30 7.06 -5.36
C TRP A 128 -0.05 6.27 -6.63
N GLY A 129 0.88 6.27 -7.58
CA GLY A 129 0.74 5.58 -8.85
C GLY A 129 0.22 6.47 -9.99
N ASP A 130 0.08 7.77 -9.73
CA ASP A 130 -0.40 8.76 -10.66
C ASP A 130 0.65 9.16 -11.71
N LYS A 131 0.18 9.23 -12.96
CA LYS A 131 0.70 10.13 -13.98
C LYS A 131 -0.47 10.55 -14.86
N GLY A 132 -1.24 11.53 -14.37
CA GLY A 132 -2.51 11.98 -14.98
C GLY A 132 -3.53 12.35 -13.92
N ASP A 133 -4.82 12.30 -14.27
CA ASP A 133 -5.93 12.81 -13.44
C ASP A 133 -6.41 11.85 -12.32
N LEU A 134 -5.98 10.58 -12.29
CA LEU A 134 -6.45 9.60 -11.30
C LEU A 134 -5.28 8.87 -10.63
N ALA A 135 -5.30 8.79 -9.30
CA ALA A 135 -4.40 7.94 -8.53
C ALA A 135 -4.77 6.46 -8.67
N LEU A 136 -3.78 5.57 -8.57
CA LEU A 136 -4.00 4.12 -8.69
C LEU A 136 -4.17 3.44 -7.33
N PHE A 137 -3.53 3.98 -6.29
CA PHE A 137 -3.57 3.44 -4.95
C PHE A 137 -3.86 4.54 -3.93
N SER A 138 -4.59 4.16 -2.88
CA SER A 138 -4.74 4.91 -1.64
C SER A 138 -3.97 4.19 -0.56
N ASP A 139 -3.25 4.94 0.28
CA ASP A 139 -2.58 4.41 1.46
C ASP A 139 -3.15 5.01 2.74
N LEU A 140 -3.36 4.14 3.74
CA LEU A 140 -3.81 4.47 5.08
C LEU A 140 -2.71 4.08 6.06
N GLY A 141 -2.28 5.04 6.88
CA GLY A 141 -1.25 4.83 7.90
C GLY A 141 -1.54 5.61 9.19
N PRO A 142 -0.69 5.47 10.21
CA PRO A 142 -0.82 6.25 11.44
C PRO A 142 -0.46 7.72 11.20
N THR A 143 -1.22 8.62 11.81
CA THR A 143 -0.95 10.07 11.77
C THR A 143 0.35 10.42 12.50
N GLY A 144 1.09 11.40 11.97
CA GLY A 144 2.33 11.90 12.60
C GLY A 144 3.62 11.32 11.99
N ILE A 145 3.51 10.31 11.11
CA ILE A 145 4.61 9.89 10.24
C ILE A 145 4.65 10.84 9.03
N ASN A 146 5.14 12.06 9.22
CA ASN A 146 5.60 12.83 8.08
C ASN A 146 6.91 12.20 7.59
N LYS A 147 6.96 11.77 6.33
CA LYS A 147 8.24 11.66 5.60
C LYS A 147 8.87 13.06 5.59
N LYS A 148 9.53 13.44 6.68
CA LYS A 148 10.42 14.60 6.68
C LYS A 148 11.55 14.22 5.75
N THR A 149 11.48 14.75 4.53
CA THR A 149 12.67 14.95 3.70
C THR A 149 13.69 15.69 4.57
N CYS A 150 14.74 14.99 4.98
CA CYS A 150 15.95 15.65 5.44
C CYS A 150 16.48 16.48 4.26
N HIS A 151 16.57 17.79 4.46
CA HIS A 151 17.24 18.72 3.55
C HIS A 151 18.75 18.58 3.64
#